data_AF-A0A9E0U382-F1
#
_entry.id   AF-A0A9E0U382-F1
#
_cell.length_a   1.000
_cell.length_b   1.000
_cell.length_c   1.000
_cell.angle_alpha   90.00
_cell.angle_beta   90.00
_cell.angle_gamma   90.00
#
_symmetry.space_group_name_H-M   'P 1'
#
loop_
_entity.id
_entity.type
_entity.pdbx_description
1 polymer ?
#
loop_
_entity_poly.entity_id
_entity_poly.type
_entity_poly.pdbx_seq_one_letter_code
_entity_poly.pdbx_strand_id
1 'polypeptide(L)'
;MLVDSCLVPGTSEPASRAYLEQIGVPASGVKAIIASHWHDDHVRGISTLAAHYADAEFMLSHVFSDAEATAFLAAYSEKFAPGLSRGSKELYSAVKAREIVYFLHQRTSVLELTANERNIRVCALSPTPAACAQSIAHFASHVPKNPGIQIGHAPEMKPNLEAVVLHIDFVGDAVLLGSDLENHEALGWSAVVNDQWCANRPRSSAYKVAHHGSSTGDHPPVWANMLNPNPVTCLTPYSLAGQYLPTSGDKSRIRDCTPHAYISSGASRRPSMDAAVLKRLNDIATEVTVANPGFGAVRLRKVVGAQEWTREFFGAAGDL
;
A
#
# COMPACT_ATOMS: atom_id res chain seq x y z
N MET A 1 -13.94 -1.81 -3.74
CA MET A 1 -12.55 -1.89 -4.25
C MET A 1 -11.65 -2.23 -3.06
N LEU A 2 -10.77 -3.20 -3.23
CA LEU A 2 -9.72 -3.56 -2.28
C LEU A 2 -8.37 -3.18 -2.88
N VAL A 3 -7.48 -2.59 -2.10
CA VAL A 3 -6.12 -2.25 -2.53
C VAL A 3 -5.18 -2.88 -1.52
N ASP A 4 -4.26 -3.71 -2.03
CA ASP A 4 -3.35 -4.53 -1.26
C ASP A 4 -4.05 -5.52 -0.31
N SER A 5 -3.23 -6.31 0.39
CA SER A 5 -3.67 -7.33 1.32
C SER A 5 -2.62 -7.55 2.40
N CYS A 6 -3.10 -7.71 3.63
CA CYS A 6 -2.35 -8.20 4.76
C CYS A 6 -3.20 -9.20 5.55
N LEU A 7 -2.57 -9.99 6.41
CA LEU A 7 -3.26 -11.01 7.21
C LEU A 7 -3.56 -10.49 8.62
N VAL A 8 -4.69 -10.93 9.18
CA VAL A 8 -4.94 -10.77 10.62
C VAL A 8 -3.89 -11.58 11.40
N PRO A 9 -3.17 -10.99 12.38
CA PRO A 9 -2.11 -11.67 13.10
C PRO A 9 -2.56 -12.99 13.72
N GLY A 10 -1.73 -14.02 13.59
CA GLY A 10 -2.02 -15.36 14.11
C GLY A 10 -3.04 -16.16 13.29
N THR A 11 -3.49 -15.64 12.15
CA THR A 11 -4.43 -16.32 11.25
C THR A 11 -3.92 -16.32 9.81
N SER A 12 -4.61 -17.06 8.93
CA SER A 12 -4.44 -16.98 7.47
C SER A 12 -5.52 -16.13 6.78
N GLU A 13 -6.31 -15.37 7.55
CA GLU A 13 -7.44 -14.60 7.02
C GLU A 13 -6.98 -13.21 6.57
N PRO A 14 -7.28 -12.80 5.31
CA PRO A 14 -7.04 -11.43 4.88
C PRO A 14 -7.83 -10.41 5.71
N ALA A 15 -7.13 -9.40 6.23
CA ALA A 15 -7.70 -8.38 7.10
C ALA A 15 -8.85 -7.59 6.46
N SER A 16 -8.72 -7.29 5.17
CA SER A 16 -9.74 -6.56 4.41
C SER A 16 -11.02 -7.36 4.28
N ARG A 17 -10.94 -8.69 4.10
CA ARG A 17 -12.10 -9.56 4.08
C ARG A 17 -12.79 -9.62 5.43
N ALA A 18 -12.03 -9.89 6.51
CA ALA A 18 -12.57 -9.91 7.86
C ALA A 18 -13.32 -8.60 8.19
N TYR A 19 -12.76 -7.46 7.79
CA TYR A 19 -13.39 -6.15 7.97
C TYR A 19 -14.68 -6.00 7.15
N LEU A 20 -14.68 -6.36 5.85
CA LEU A 20 -15.86 -6.26 5.00
C LEU A 20 -17.01 -7.14 5.49
N GLU A 21 -16.73 -8.37 5.91
CA GLU A 21 -17.72 -9.27 6.51
C GLU A 21 -18.30 -8.68 7.80
N GLN A 22 -17.46 -8.11 8.67
CA GLN A 22 -17.90 -7.45 9.90
C GLN A 22 -18.88 -6.30 9.65
N ILE A 23 -18.70 -5.52 8.57
CA ILE A 23 -19.61 -4.42 8.23
C ILE A 23 -20.74 -4.84 7.29
N GLY A 24 -20.90 -6.13 7.02
CA GLY A 24 -22.00 -6.70 6.23
C GLY A 24 -21.91 -6.41 4.73
N VAL A 25 -20.72 -6.18 4.18
CA VAL A 25 -20.53 -6.03 2.73
C VAL A 25 -20.51 -7.42 2.07
N PRO A 26 -21.44 -7.73 1.15
CA PRO A 26 -21.44 -9.02 0.45
C PRO A 26 -20.27 -9.11 -0.53
N ALA A 27 -19.86 -10.34 -0.87
CA ALA A 27 -18.76 -10.56 -1.80
C ALA A 27 -18.97 -9.89 -3.17
N SER A 28 -20.20 -9.90 -3.68
CA SER A 28 -20.59 -9.23 -4.93
C SER A 28 -20.45 -7.69 -4.90
N GLY A 29 -20.28 -7.11 -3.70
CA GLY A 29 -20.00 -5.68 -3.51
C GLY A 29 -18.55 -5.30 -3.82
N VAL A 30 -17.62 -6.26 -3.85
CA VAL A 30 -16.23 -6.02 -4.24
C VAL A 30 -16.12 -6.08 -5.75
N LYS A 31 -15.81 -4.94 -6.38
CA LYS A 31 -15.71 -4.81 -7.84
C LYS A 31 -14.29 -4.94 -8.40
N ALA A 32 -13.28 -4.61 -7.60
CA ALA A 32 -11.88 -4.66 -8.00
C ALA A 32 -10.99 -4.98 -6.80
N ILE A 33 -9.92 -5.73 -7.06
CA ILE A 33 -8.79 -6.00 -6.18
C ILE A 33 -7.53 -5.52 -6.90
N ILE A 34 -6.78 -4.60 -6.26
CA ILE A 34 -5.57 -4.03 -6.82
C ILE A 34 -4.37 -4.47 -5.98
N ALA A 35 -3.38 -5.12 -6.59
CA ALA A 35 -2.04 -5.29 -6.02
C ALA A 35 -1.19 -4.08 -6.42
N SER A 36 -0.91 -3.17 -5.49
CA SER A 36 -0.20 -1.93 -5.83
C SER A 36 1.26 -2.17 -6.18
N HIS A 37 1.90 -3.17 -5.57
CA HIS A 37 3.17 -3.76 -5.97
C HIS A 37 3.33 -5.16 -5.34
N TRP A 38 4.51 -5.79 -5.42
CA TRP A 38 4.70 -7.21 -5.14
C TRP A 38 5.20 -7.55 -3.74
N HIS A 39 5.58 -6.56 -2.92
CA HIS A 39 6.18 -6.83 -1.62
C HIS A 39 5.23 -7.56 -0.65
N ASP A 40 5.84 -8.35 0.24
CA ASP A 40 5.19 -9.28 1.16
C ASP A 40 4.13 -8.66 2.07
N ASP A 41 4.22 -7.39 2.38
CA ASP A 41 3.29 -6.66 3.26
C ASP A 41 2.15 -5.98 2.49
N HIS A 42 2.18 -6.02 1.16
CA HIS A 42 1.14 -5.54 0.26
C HIS A 42 0.34 -6.65 -0.39
N VAL A 43 0.88 -7.86 -0.53
CA VAL A 43 0.18 -8.94 -1.24
C VAL A 43 -0.11 -10.15 -0.39
N ARG A 44 0.11 -10.09 0.93
CA ARG A 44 -0.15 -11.23 1.82
C ARG A 44 -1.64 -11.54 1.94
N GLY A 45 -2.04 -12.77 1.66
CA GLY A 45 -3.43 -13.19 1.53
C GLY A 45 -4.12 -12.72 0.24
N ILE A 46 -3.43 -12.09 -0.71
CA ILE A 46 -4.11 -11.54 -1.91
C ILE A 46 -4.66 -12.63 -2.82
N SER A 47 -4.00 -13.78 -2.87
CA SER A 47 -4.48 -14.95 -3.61
C SER A 47 -5.79 -15.49 -3.02
N THR A 48 -5.92 -15.48 -1.69
CA THR A 48 -7.17 -15.81 -0.98
C THR A 48 -8.27 -14.80 -1.29
N LEU A 49 -7.95 -13.49 -1.30
CA LEU A 49 -8.92 -12.46 -1.72
C LEU A 49 -9.36 -12.67 -3.17
N ALA A 50 -8.41 -12.92 -4.08
CA ALA A 50 -8.70 -13.12 -5.49
C ALA A 50 -9.61 -14.35 -5.71
N ALA A 51 -9.41 -15.44 -4.97
CA ALA A 51 -10.28 -16.61 -5.03
C ALA A 51 -11.67 -16.34 -4.43
N HIS A 52 -11.75 -15.62 -3.30
CA HIS A 52 -13.01 -15.36 -2.61
C HIS A 52 -13.91 -14.39 -3.38
N TYR A 53 -13.36 -13.31 -3.93
CA TYR A 53 -14.08 -12.32 -4.72
C TYR A 53 -13.89 -12.59 -6.23
N ALA A 54 -14.36 -13.75 -6.69
CA ALA A 54 -14.17 -14.20 -8.07
C ALA A 54 -14.74 -13.24 -9.13
N ASP A 55 -15.81 -12.51 -8.81
CA ASP A 55 -16.40 -11.52 -9.72
C ASP A 55 -15.68 -10.17 -9.74
N ALA A 56 -14.76 -9.93 -8.79
CA ALA A 56 -13.97 -8.70 -8.77
C ALA A 56 -12.87 -8.77 -9.83
N GLU A 57 -12.66 -7.66 -10.54
CA GLU A 57 -11.53 -7.53 -11.45
C GLU A 57 -10.21 -7.54 -10.66
N PHE A 58 -9.25 -8.34 -11.12
CA PHE A 58 -7.93 -8.41 -10.51
C PHE A 58 -6.96 -7.54 -11.32
N MET A 59 -6.33 -6.59 -10.64
CA MET A 59 -5.47 -5.59 -11.25
C MET A 59 -4.12 -5.49 -10.55
N LEU A 60 -3.06 -5.23 -11.30
CA LEU A 60 -1.73 -4.99 -10.75
C LEU A 60 -0.92 -4.05 -11.64
N SER A 61 0.25 -3.65 -11.16
CA SER A 61 1.17 -2.79 -11.92
C SER A 61 1.51 -3.36 -13.31
N HIS A 62 1.52 -2.48 -14.31
CA HIS A 62 1.82 -2.82 -15.70
C HIS A 62 3.23 -3.38 -15.89
N VAL A 63 4.15 -3.16 -14.95
CA VAL A 63 5.47 -3.80 -15.01
C VAL A 63 5.37 -5.32 -15.15
N PHE A 64 4.31 -5.94 -14.63
CA PHE A 64 4.10 -7.39 -14.65
C PHE A 64 3.33 -7.91 -15.87
N SER A 65 2.99 -7.07 -16.85
CA SER A 65 2.46 -7.57 -18.14
C SER A 65 3.55 -8.11 -19.05
N ASP A 66 4.81 -7.78 -18.74
CA ASP A 66 5.97 -8.16 -19.51
C ASP A 66 6.43 -9.60 -19.19
N ALA A 67 7.01 -10.28 -20.19
CA ALA A 67 7.41 -11.68 -20.05
C ALA A 67 8.56 -11.83 -19.06
N GLU A 68 9.51 -10.90 -19.03
CA GLU A 68 10.67 -10.91 -18.14
C GLU A 68 10.27 -10.63 -16.70
N ALA A 69 9.35 -9.69 -16.48
CA ALA A 69 8.79 -9.43 -15.14
C ALA A 69 7.91 -10.61 -14.66
N THR A 70 7.18 -11.26 -15.56
CA THR A 70 6.46 -12.50 -15.24
C THR A 70 7.44 -13.64 -14.92
N ALA A 71 8.53 -13.75 -15.67
CA ALA A 71 9.59 -14.72 -15.42
C ALA A 71 10.29 -14.46 -14.09
N PHE A 72 10.46 -13.19 -13.70
CA PHE A 72 10.91 -12.81 -12.37
C PHE A 72 9.94 -13.32 -11.28
N LEU A 73 8.64 -13.01 -11.37
CA LEU A 73 7.66 -13.53 -10.41
C LEU A 73 7.67 -15.06 -10.32
N ALA A 74 7.79 -15.75 -11.45
CA ALA A 74 7.84 -17.20 -11.51
C ALA A 74 9.16 -17.77 -10.94
N ALA A 75 10.30 -17.16 -11.25
CA ALA A 75 11.61 -17.57 -10.74
C ALA A 75 11.63 -17.44 -9.22
N TYR A 76 11.21 -16.29 -8.71
CA TYR A 76 11.07 -16.06 -7.29
C TYR A 76 9.70 -16.52 -6.78
N SER A 77 9.11 -17.58 -7.33
CA SER A 77 8.03 -18.31 -6.68
C SER A 77 8.60 -19.56 -6.03
N GLU A 78 7.95 -20.09 -4.98
CA GLU A 78 8.43 -21.18 -4.12
C GLU A 78 9.10 -22.38 -4.83
N LYS A 79 8.79 -22.62 -6.11
CA LYS A 79 9.37 -23.69 -6.92
C LYS A 79 10.91 -23.61 -7.03
N PHE A 80 11.50 -22.42 -7.01
CA PHE A 80 12.96 -22.22 -7.09
C PHE A 80 13.57 -21.51 -5.88
N ALA A 81 12.73 -20.95 -4.98
CA ALA A 81 13.13 -20.27 -3.74
C ALA A 81 12.20 -20.64 -2.55
N PRO A 82 12.21 -21.92 -2.09
CA PRO A 82 11.29 -22.39 -1.05
C PRO A 82 11.48 -21.66 0.28
N GLY A 83 10.41 -21.08 0.82
CA GLY A 83 10.38 -20.40 2.12
C GLY A 83 10.82 -18.92 2.11
N LEU A 84 11.31 -18.40 0.97
CA LEU A 84 11.98 -17.11 0.86
C LEU A 84 11.25 -16.10 -0.07
N SER A 85 10.05 -16.44 -0.55
CA SER A 85 9.39 -15.73 -1.65
C SER A 85 7.87 -15.56 -1.47
N ARG A 86 7.43 -15.05 -0.31
CA ARG A 86 5.99 -15.10 0.02
C ARG A 86 5.18 -14.18 -0.91
N GLY A 87 5.57 -12.93 -1.09
CA GLY A 87 4.83 -11.93 -1.84
C GLY A 87 4.76 -12.22 -3.33
N SER A 88 5.91 -12.49 -3.96
CA SER A 88 5.98 -12.91 -5.37
C SER A 88 5.19 -14.19 -5.64
N LYS A 89 5.24 -15.18 -4.74
CA LYS A 89 4.41 -16.40 -4.84
C LYS A 89 2.92 -16.07 -4.79
N GLU A 90 2.51 -15.26 -3.83
CA GLU A 90 1.11 -14.89 -3.64
C GLU A 90 0.55 -14.16 -4.85
N LEU A 91 1.29 -13.16 -5.34
CA LEU A 91 0.91 -12.41 -6.53
C LEU A 91 0.88 -13.33 -7.78
N TYR A 92 1.90 -14.16 -7.97
CA TYR A 92 1.92 -15.13 -9.07
C TYR A 92 0.73 -16.10 -9.01
N SER A 93 0.38 -16.58 -7.82
CA SER A 93 -0.75 -17.49 -7.62
C SER A 93 -2.09 -16.81 -7.93
N ALA A 94 -2.26 -15.55 -7.51
CA ALA A 94 -3.43 -14.75 -7.83
C ALA A 94 -3.56 -14.52 -9.35
N VAL A 95 -2.46 -14.17 -10.02
CA VAL A 95 -2.42 -13.99 -11.48
C VAL A 95 -2.77 -15.29 -12.21
N LYS A 96 -2.20 -16.43 -11.79
CA LYS A 96 -2.48 -17.74 -12.41
C LYS A 96 -3.92 -18.23 -12.22
N ALA A 97 -4.56 -17.83 -11.13
CA ALA A 97 -5.94 -18.20 -10.83
C ALA A 97 -6.99 -17.37 -11.58
N ARG A 98 -6.56 -16.32 -12.31
CA ARG A 98 -7.44 -15.39 -13.01
C ARG A 98 -7.34 -15.61 -14.52
N GLU A 99 -8.49 -15.70 -15.19
CA GLU A 99 -8.55 -15.75 -16.65
C GLU A 99 -8.13 -14.40 -17.25
N ILE A 100 -8.61 -13.31 -16.65
CA ILE A 100 -8.31 -11.94 -17.07
C ILE A 100 -7.65 -11.20 -15.91
N VAL A 101 -6.54 -10.54 -16.24
CA VAL A 101 -5.77 -9.69 -15.33
C VAL A 101 -5.58 -8.34 -16.01
N TYR A 102 -5.89 -7.26 -15.29
CA TYR A 102 -5.76 -5.90 -15.80
C TYR A 102 -4.48 -5.24 -15.29
N PHE A 103 -3.85 -4.45 -16.14
CA PHE A 103 -2.55 -3.87 -15.88
C PHE A 103 -2.65 -2.35 -15.76
N LEU A 104 -2.17 -1.81 -14.64
CA LEU A 104 -2.30 -0.41 -14.27
C LEU A 104 -1.00 0.34 -14.51
N HIS A 105 -1.08 1.47 -15.19
CA HIS A 105 -0.01 2.45 -15.31
C HIS A 105 -0.62 3.86 -15.20
N GLN A 106 0.22 4.88 -15.28
CA GLN A 106 -0.22 6.26 -15.30
C GLN A 106 -1.28 6.48 -16.41
N ARG A 107 -2.39 7.11 -16.04
CA ARG A 107 -3.57 7.39 -16.88
C ARG A 107 -4.51 6.22 -17.15
N THR A 108 -4.34 5.08 -16.49
CA THR A 108 -5.29 3.96 -16.59
C THR A 108 -6.55 4.24 -15.75
N SER A 109 -7.74 4.05 -16.33
CA SER A 109 -9.00 4.01 -15.59
C SER A 109 -9.12 2.67 -14.86
N VAL A 110 -9.36 2.71 -13.55
CA VAL A 110 -9.42 1.53 -12.66
C VAL A 110 -10.86 1.14 -12.40
N LEU A 111 -11.71 2.12 -12.12
CA LEU A 111 -13.12 1.88 -11.83
C LEU A 111 -13.90 3.16 -12.10
N GLU A 112 -14.95 3.06 -12.91
CA GLU A 112 -15.92 4.14 -13.09
C GLU A 112 -17.30 3.58 -12.79
N LEU A 113 -17.98 4.16 -11.81
CA LEU A 113 -19.32 3.74 -11.46
C LEU A 113 -20.16 4.93 -10.98
N THR A 114 -21.47 4.75 -11.09
CA THR A 114 -22.44 5.62 -10.44
C THR A 114 -23.00 4.90 -9.22
N ALA A 115 -22.81 5.46 -8.03
CA ALA A 115 -23.38 4.95 -6.77
C ALA A 115 -24.22 6.05 -6.13
N ASN A 116 -25.50 5.76 -5.83
CA ASN A 116 -26.45 6.73 -5.27
C ASN A 116 -26.46 8.06 -6.06
N GLU A 117 -26.60 7.97 -7.39
CA GLU A 117 -26.61 9.11 -8.33
C GLU A 117 -25.30 9.92 -8.38
N ARG A 118 -24.20 9.38 -7.84
CA ARG A 118 -22.90 10.05 -7.79
C ARG A 118 -21.88 9.29 -8.59
N ASN A 119 -21.15 10.01 -9.43
CA ASN A 119 -20.05 9.43 -10.18
C ASN A 119 -18.82 9.30 -9.28
N ILE A 120 -18.22 8.12 -9.30
CA ILE A 120 -16.96 7.81 -8.67
C ILE A 120 -16.02 7.36 -9.78
N ARG A 121 -14.85 7.98 -9.85
CA ARG A 121 -13.79 7.63 -10.80
C ARG A 121 -12.52 7.30 -10.05
N VAL A 122 -11.97 6.13 -10.35
CA VAL A 122 -10.66 5.71 -9.84
C VAL A 122 -9.71 5.63 -11.00
N CYS A 123 -8.55 6.25 -10.87
CA CYS A 123 -7.50 6.18 -11.88
C CYS A 123 -6.14 5.92 -11.25
N ALA A 124 -5.26 5.26 -12.01
CA ALA A 124 -3.88 5.06 -11.65
C ALA A 124 -3.02 6.25 -12.11
N LEU A 125 -2.23 6.79 -11.19
CA LEU A 125 -1.30 7.90 -11.44
C LEU A 125 0.14 7.42 -11.67
N SER A 126 0.43 6.16 -11.36
CA SER A 126 1.73 5.51 -11.55
C SER A 126 1.52 4.01 -11.78
N PRO A 127 2.57 3.25 -12.17
CA PRO A 127 3.89 3.72 -12.62
C PRO A 127 3.81 4.62 -13.87
N THR A 128 4.75 5.56 -14.01
CA THR A 128 4.91 6.31 -15.27
C THR A 128 5.44 5.37 -16.37
N PRO A 129 5.25 5.67 -17.68
CA PRO A 129 5.82 4.83 -18.74
C PRO A 129 7.33 4.62 -18.63
N ALA A 130 8.07 5.64 -18.19
CA ALA A 130 9.51 5.56 -17.96
C ALA A 130 9.84 4.67 -16.75
N ALA A 131 9.06 4.78 -15.66
CA ALA A 131 9.18 3.90 -14.51
C ALA A 131 8.91 2.44 -14.89
N CYS A 132 7.90 2.18 -15.73
CA CYS A 132 7.63 0.84 -16.25
C CYS A 132 8.84 0.24 -16.95
N ALA A 133 9.43 0.99 -17.91
CA ALA A 133 10.60 0.54 -18.66
C ALA A 133 11.80 0.26 -17.74
N GLN A 134 12.05 1.13 -16.75
CA GLN A 134 13.13 0.96 -15.79
C GLN A 134 12.91 -0.27 -14.91
N SER A 135 11.69 -0.46 -14.37
CA SER A 135 11.36 -1.62 -13.54
C SER A 135 11.46 -2.93 -14.32
N ILE A 136 10.96 -2.98 -15.57
CA ILE A 136 11.07 -4.16 -16.44
C ILE A 136 12.55 -4.51 -16.68
N ALA A 137 13.39 -3.52 -17.03
CA ALA A 137 14.83 -3.75 -17.20
C ALA A 137 15.50 -4.27 -15.92
N HIS A 138 15.07 -3.79 -14.75
CA HIS A 138 15.57 -4.23 -13.45
C HIS A 138 15.10 -5.64 -13.09
N PHE A 139 13.85 -6.01 -13.41
CA PHE A 139 13.38 -7.40 -13.27
C PHE A 139 14.17 -8.34 -14.19
N ALA A 140 14.35 -7.96 -15.45
CA ALA A 140 15.08 -8.75 -16.44
C ALA A 140 16.53 -9.04 -16.02
N SER A 141 17.21 -8.10 -15.33
CA SER A 141 18.57 -8.33 -14.84
C SER A 141 18.65 -9.39 -13.73
N HIS A 142 17.53 -9.69 -13.07
CA HIS A 142 17.42 -10.67 -11.98
C HIS A 142 16.79 -12.00 -12.40
N VAL A 143 16.37 -12.13 -13.66
CA VAL A 143 15.91 -13.42 -14.19
C VAL A 143 17.10 -14.39 -14.28
N PRO A 144 17.04 -15.56 -13.63
CA PRO A 144 18.15 -16.52 -13.65
C PRO A 144 18.41 -17.04 -15.08
N LYS A 145 19.65 -16.90 -15.56
CA LYS A 145 20.02 -17.25 -16.94
C LYS A 145 20.45 -18.71 -17.11
N ASN A 146 20.87 -19.37 -16.03
CA ASN A 146 21.37 -20.75 -16.08
C ASN A 146 20.41 -21.68 -15.34
N PRO A 147 19.97 -22.79 -15.96
CA PRO A 147 19.19 -23.82 -15.29
C PRO A 147 19.97 -24.42 -14.09
N GLY A 148 19.28 -24.61 -12.97
CA GLY A 148 19.84 -25.31 -11.80
C GLY A 148 20.59 -24.44 -10.78
N ILE A 149 20.68 -23.12 -10.99
CA ILE A 149 21.17 -22.22 -9.94
C ILE A 149 20.11 -22.09 -8.85
N GLN A 150 20.52 -22.34 -7.60
CA GLN A 150 19.71 -22.02 -6.44
C GLN A 150 19.64 -20.49 -6.28
N ILE A 151 18.44 -19.94 -6.25
CA ILE A 151 18.21 -18.50 -6.06
C ILE A 151 17.66 -18.22 -4.66
N GLY A 152 18.05 -17.08 -4.11
CA GLY A 152 17.64 -16.63 -2.77
C GLY A 152 16.31 -15.87 -2.78
N HIS A 153 16.17 -14.94 -1.83
CA HIS A 153 15.06 -13.98 -1.83
C HIS A 153 15.04 -13.16 -3.12
N ALA A 154 13.84 -12.74 -3.52
CA ALA A 154 13.72 -11.70 -4.52
C ALA A 154 14.48 -10.44 -4.03
N PRO A 155 15.26 -9.78 -4.91
CA PRO A 155 16.02 -8.60 -4.56
C PRO A 155 15.09 -7.47 -4.12
N GLU A 156 15.56 -6.64 -3.20
CA GLU A 156 14.90 -5.37 -2.89
C GLU A 156 15.15 -4.40 -4.04
N MET A 157 14.08 -3.97 -4.71
CA MET A 157 14.18 -3.02 -5.82
C MET A 157 13.96 -1.62 -5.31
N LYS A 158 14.96 -0.76 -5.47
CA LYS A 158 14.89 0.65 -5.09
C LYS A 158 15.17 1.56 -6.29
N PRO A 159 14.39 2.64 -6.49
CA PRO A 159 13.17 2.95 -5.75
C PRO A 159 12.01 2.00 -6.09
N ASN A 160 10.96 1.95 -5.26
CA ASN A 160 9.68 1.25 -5.51
C ASN A 160 8.88 1.89 -6.66
N LEU A 161 9.46 1.89 -7.86
CA LEU A 161 8.94 2.58 -9.05
C LEU A 161 7.76 1.85 -9.70
N GLU A 162 7.57 0.57 -9.39
CA GLU A 162 6.45 -0.23 -9.85
C GLU A 162 5.14 0.07 -9.11
N ALA A 163 5.20 0.79 -7.98
CA ALA A 163 4.07 1.05 -7.12
C ALA A 163 2.96 1.80 -7.85
N VAL A 164 1.71 1.34 -7.68
CA VAL A 164 0.52 1.96 -8.26
C VAL A 164 -0.12 2.94 -7.27
N VAL A 165 0.00 4.23 -7.58
CA VAL A 165 -0.71 5.32 -6.91
C VAL A 165 -2.11 5.41 -7.49
N LEU A 166 -3.12 5.47 -6.61
CA LEU A 166 -4.51 5.61 -7.02
C LEU A 166 -5.07 6.96 -6.59
N HIS A 167 -5.81 7.59 -7.51
CA HIS A 167 -6.64 8.75 -7.23
C HIS A 167 -8.11 8.35 -7.35
N ILE A 168 -8.88 8.64 -6.29
CA ILE A 168 -10.31 8.34 -6.19
C ILE A 168 -11.04 9.69 -6.16
N ASP A 169 -11.60 10.07 -7.30
CA ASP A 169 -12.40 11.27 -7.49
C ASP A 169 -13.88 10.95 -7.24
N PHE A 170 -14.52 11.79 -6.42
CA PHE A 170 -15.96 11.79 -6.21
C PHE A 170 -16.44 13.23 -6.01
N VAL A 171 -17.76 13.44 -6.08
CA VAL A 171 -18.39 14.78 -6.12
C VAL A 171 -17.73 15.83 -5.19
N GLY A 172 -16.90 16.69 -5.79
CA GLY A 172 -16.26 17.84 -5.14
C GLY A 172 -15.05 17.53 -4.25
N ASP A 173 -14.53 16.30 -4.26
CA ASP A 173 -13.48 15.86 -3.34
C ASP A 173 -12.71 14.63 -3.88
N ALA A 174 -11.59 14.28 -3.24
CA ALA A 174 -10.83 13.10 -3.63
C ALA A 174 -10.06 12.43 -2.48
N VAL A 175 -9.65 11.19 -2.72
CA VAL A 175 -8.69 10.43 -1.90
C VAL A 175 -7.48 10.08 -2.74
N LEU A 176 -6.29 10.28 -2.19
CA LEU A 176 -5.02 9.82 -2.77
C LEU A 176 -4.53 8.58 -2.00
N LEU A 177 -4.24 7.49 -2.70
CA LEU A 177 -3.58 6.32 -2.12
C LEU A 177 -2.16 6.24 -2.66
N GLY A 178 -1.17 6.60 -1.84
CA GLY A 178 0.22 6.74 -2.28
C GLY A 178 0.96 5.44 -2.55
N SER A 179 0.35 4.27 -2.23
CA SER A 179 1.03 2.97 -2.22
C SER A 179 2.37 3.10 -1.50
N ASP A 180 3.44 2.59 -2.10
CA ASP A 180 4.82 2.66 -1.64
C ASP A 180 5.71 3.39 -2.64
N LEU A 181 5.11 4.23 -3.50
CA LEU A 181 5.86 4.97 -4.50
C LEU A 181 6.91 5.85 -3.80
N GLU A 182 8.16 5.66 -4.20
CA GLU A 182 9.27 6.48 -3.74
C GLU A 182 9.50 7.66 -4.68
N ASN A 183 10.10 8.72 -4.15
CA ASN A 183 10.46 9.88 -4.94
C ASN A 183 11.70 9.59 -5.80
N HIS A 184 11.61 9.98 -7.06
CA HIS A 184 12.73 9.95 -8.01
C HIS A 184 12.47 11.03 -9.05
N GLU A 185 13.51 11.81 -9.39
CA GLU A 185 13.43 13.03 -10.21
C GLU A 185 12.58 12.84 -11.48
N ALA A 186 12.83 11.75 -12.21
CA ALA A 186 12.18 11.49 -13.50
C ALA A 186 11.18 10.31 -13.50
N LEU A 187 11.05 9.56 -12.40
CA LEU A 187 10.35 8.26 -12.42
C LEU A 187 9.29 8.10 -11.32
N GLY A 188 9.49 8.73 -10.16
CA GLY A 188 8.68 8.57 -8.96
C GLY A 188 7.73 9.76 -8.74
N TRP A 189 7.52 10.15 -7.47
CA TRP A 189 6.63 11.27 -7.12
C TRP A 189 6.91 12.56 -7.89
N SER A 190 8.16 12.97 -8.08
CA SER A 190 8.49 14.13 -8.92
C SER A 190 7.88 14.04 -10.32
N ALA A 191 7.94 12.88 -10.97
CA ALA A 191 7.36 12.70 -12.30
C ALA A 191 5.83 12.70 -12.29
N VAL A 192 5.22 12.08 -11.26
CA VAL A 192 3.76 12.07 -11.08
C VAL A 192 3.22 13.48 -10.85
N VAL A 193 3.82 14.25 -9.94
CA VAL A 193 3.35 15.61 -9.61
C VAL A 193 3.59 16.59 -10.76
N ASN A 194 4.67 16.42 -11.53
CA ASN A 194 4.98 17.31 -12.65
C ASN A 194 4.19 16.98 -13.93
N ASP A 195 3.58 15.79 -14.03
CA ASP A 195 2.68 15.46 -15.12
C ASP A 195 1.38 16.27 -15.02
N GLN A 196 1.05 17.02 -16.07
CA GLN A 196 -0.12 17.89 -16.08
C GLN A 196 -1.45 17.14 -15.94
N TRP A 197 -1.55 15.90 -16.43
CA TRP A 197 -2.80 15.15 -16.31
C TRP A 197 -3.03 14.71 -14.85
N CYS A 198 -1.97 14.29 -14.17
CA CYS A 198 -1.96 13.99 -12.74
C CYS A 198 -2.18 15.25 -11.87
N ALA A 199 -1.45 16.34 -12.15
CA ALA A 199 -1.52 17.58 -11.37
C ALA A 199 -2.90 18.28 -11.45
N ASN A 200 -3.61 18.10 -12.57
CA ASN A 200 -4.96 18.66 -12.77
C ASN A 200 -6.08 17.79 -12.19
N ARG A 201 -5.76 16.68 -11.50
CA ARG A 201 -6.77 15.94 -10.73
C ARG A 201 -7.29 16.81 -9.56
N PRO A 202 -8.55 16.62 -9.13
CA PRO A 202 -9.05 17.27 -7.91
C PRO A 202 -8.12 16.98 -6.73
N ARG A 203 -7.85 18.01 -5.93
CA ARG A 203 -7.03 17.86 -4.73
C ARG A 203 -7.72 16.98 -3.70
N SER A 204 -6.97 16.05 -3.13
CA SER A 204 -7.51 15.07 -2.19
C SER A 204 -7.58 15.62 -0.77
N SER A 205 -8.71 15.41 -0.09
CA SER A 205 -8.85 15.70 1.34
C SER A 205 -8.41 14.55 2.24
N ALA A 206 -8.12 13.37 1.67
CA ALA A 206 -7.52 12.26 2.40
C ALA A 206 -6.35 11.61 1.63
N TYR A 207 -5.35 11.14 2.38
CA TYR A 207 -4.12 10.58 1.84
C TYR A 207 -3.63 9.36 2.63
N LYS A 208 -3.55 8.18 2.00
CA LYS A 208 -2.69 7.10 2.51
C LYS A 208 -1.26 7.48 2.18
N VAL A 209 -0.49 7.86 3.21
CA VAL A 209 0.88 8.33 3.03
C VAL A 209 1.72 7.24 2.38
N ALA A 210 2.49 7.61 1.36
CA ALA A 210 3.32 6.67 0.62
C ALA A 210 4.36 5.99 1.52
N HIS A 211 4.62 4.72 1.22
CA HIS A 211 5.75 3.94 1.73
C HIS A 211 5.87 3.97 3.26
N HIS A 212 4.74 3.67 3.91
CA HIS A 212 4.60 3.64 5.37
C HIS A 212 4.91 4.97 6.08
N GLY A 213 5.05 6.08 5.34
CA GLY A 213 5.47 7.38 5.85
C GLY A 213 6.97 7.65 5.72
N SER A 214 7.76 6.77 5.11
CA SER A 214 9.20 6.95 4.85
C SER A 214 9.50 8.30 4.20
N SER A 215 10.66 8.88 4.53
CA SER A 215 11.18 10.08 3.85
C SER A 215 11.44 9.85 2.36
N THR A 216 11.67 8.61 1.94
CA THR A 216 11.86 8.28 0.52
C THR A 216 10.54 8.33 -0.26
N GLY A 217 9.40 8.07 0.38
CA GLY A 217 8.07 8.22 -0.21
C GLY A 217 7.51 9.65 -0.11
N ASP A 218 8.20 10.55 0.58
CA ASP A 218 7.74 11.91 0.79
C ASP A 218 8.23 12.86 -0.29
N HIS A 219 7.34 13.75 -0.73
CA HIS A 219 7.66 14.76 -1.73
C HIS A 219 6.81 16.01 -1.48
N PRO A 220 7.40 17.15 -1.05
CA PRO A 220 6.64 18.35 -0.70
C PRO A 220 5.64 18.85 -1.78
N PRO A 221 5.96 18.76 -3.09
CA PRO A 221 4.99 19.07 -4.14
C PRO A 221 3.71 18.23 -4.13
N VAL A 222 3.72 16.99 -3.61
CA VAL A 222 2.48 16.20 -3.44
C VAL A 222 1.53 16.94 -2.49
N TRP A 223 2.04 17.37 -1.33
CA TRP A 223 1.27 18.13 -0.34
C TRP A 223 0.79 19.47 -0.87
N ALA A 224 1.64 20.18 -1.62
CA ALA A 224 1.32 21.50 -2.13
C ALA A 224 0.31 21.47 -3.30
N ASN A 225 0.38 20.44 -4.15
CA ASN A 225 -0.30 20.45 -5.45
C ASN A 225 -1.44 19.44 -5.55
N MET A 226 -1.32 18.28 -4.89
CA MET A 226 -2.28 17.17 -5.02
C MET A 226 -3.20 17.01 -3.81
N LEU A 227 -2.89 17.64 -2.69
CA LEU A 227 -3.67 17.55 -1.46
C LEU A 227 -4.34 18.90 -1.14
N ASN A 228 -5.50 18.83 -0.50
CA ASN A 228 -6.11 20.00 0.13
C ASN A 228 -5.29 20.43 1.36
N PRO A 229 -5.37 21.70 1.80
CA PRO A 229 -4.82 22.10 3.09
C PRO A 229 -5.38 21.24 4.22
N ASN A 230 -4.54 20.85 5.18
CA ASN A 230 -4.89 19.98 6.31
C ASN A 230 -5.61 18.69 5.90
N PRO A 231 -5.03 17.87 4.99
CA PRO A 231 -5.67 16.63 4.58
C PRO A 231 -5.67 15.64 5.74
N VAL A 232 -6.66 14.76 5.77
CA VAL A 232 -6.64 13.59 6.67
C VAL A 232 -5.63 12.58 6.14
N THR A 233 -4.66 12.19 6.96
CA THR A 233 -3.60 11.27 6.56
C THR A 233 -3.64 9.99 7.38
N CYS A 234 -3.35 8.88 6.72
CA CYS A 234 -3.27 7.56 7.34
C CYS A 234 -1.93 6.91 7.00
N LEU A 235 -1.23 6.45 8.03
CA LEU A 235 0.00 5.69 7.92
C LEU A 235 -0.26 4.20 8.18
N THR A 236 0.40 3.37 7.39
CA THR A 236 0.39 1.91 7.48
C THR A 236 1.79 1.43 7.86
N PRO A 237 2.10 1.22 9.15
CA PRO A 237 3.47 0.94 9.58
C PRO A 237 4.04 -0.35 9.00
N TYR A 238 5.35 -0.35 8.83
CA TYR A 238 6.14 -1.51 8.43
C TYR A 238 7.14 -1.88 9.51
N SER A 239 7.31 -3.18 9.73
CA SER A 239 8.24 -3.73 10.71
C SER A 239 8.76 -5.09 10.20
N LEU A 240 10.03 -5.13 9.81
CA LEU A 240 10.70 -6.37 9.43
C LEU A 240 12.20 -6.27 9.67
N ALA A 241 12.80 -7.32 10.22
CA ALA A 241 14.26 -7.46 10.37
C ALA A 241 14.97 -6.23 10.99
N GLY A 242 14.32 -5.58 11.97
CA GLY A 242 14.89 -4.40 12.65
C GLY A 242 14.68 -3.07 11.91
N GLN A 243 14.08 -3.08 10.72
CA GLN A 243 13.61 -1.88 10.05
C GLN A 243 12.20 -1.54 10.51
N TYR A 244 11.99 -0.27 10.86
CA TYR A 244 10.71 0.24 11.35
C TYR A 244 10.36 1.54 10.65
N LEU A 245 9.22 1.55 9.97
CA LEU A 245 8.64 2.74 9.38
C LEU A 245 7.21 2.92 9.90
N PRO A 246 6.77 4.16 10.17
CA PRO A 246 7.55 5.40 10.13
C PRO A 246 8.55 5.50 11.30
N THR A 247 9.71 6.13 11.05
CA THR A 247 10.63 6.54 12.13
C THR A 247 10.06 7.71 12.95
N SER A 248 10.67 8.05 14.09
CA SER A 248 10.26 9.25 14.85
C SER A 248 10.33 10.53 14.01
N GLY A 249 11.35 10.65 13.15
CA GLY A 249 11.51 11.79 12.24
C GLY A 249 10.42 11.84 11.18
N ASP A 250 10.05 10.69 10.62
CA ASP A 250 8.94 10.58 9.65
C ASP A 250 7.61 11.01 10.27
N LYS A 251 7.33 10.54 11.50
CA LYS A 251 6.12 10.95 12.24
C LYS A 251 6.07 12.46 12.44
N SER A 252 7.20 13.08 12.79
CA SER A 252 7.28 14.54 12.98
C SER A 252 6.99 15.27 11.67
N ARG A 253 7.71 14.89 10.60
CA ARG A 253 7.55 15.49 9.28
C ARG A 253 6.12 15.45 8.78
N ILE A 254 5.40 14.34 8.98
CA ILE A 254 4.01 14.21 8.55
C ILE A 254 3.06 15.06 9.42
N ARG A 255 3.28 15.13 10.74
CA ARG A 255 2.50 16.04 11.61
C ARG A 255 2.71 17.52 11.28
N ASP A 256 3.88 17.88 10.79
CA ASP A 256 4.17 19.24 10.36
C ASP A 256 3.40 19.62 9.08
N CYS A 257 2.96 18.63 8.28
CA CYS A 257 2.15 18.85 7.09
C CYS A 257 0.64 18.90 7.37
N THR A 258 0.15 18.30 8.46
CA THR A 258 -1.28 18.28 8.79
C THR A 258 -1.55 17.99 10.26
N PRO A 259 -2.57 18.64 10.88
CA PRO A 259 -3.03 18.28 12.23
C PRO A 259 -3.86 16.98 12.25
N HIS A 260 -4.20 16.42 11.09
CA HIS A 260 -5.06 15.23 10.98
C HIS A 260 -4.26 14.02 10.52
N ALA A 261 -3.35 13.53 11.37
CA ALA A 261 -2.50 12.39 11.08
C ALA A 261 -2.81 11.19 11.98
N TYR A 262 -3.08 10.05 11.35
CA TYR A 262 -3.49 8.81 12.01
C TYR A 262 -2.59 7.64 11.59
N ILE A 263 -2.45 6.65 12.46
CA ILE A 263 -1.61 5.47 12.25
C ILE A 263 -2.38 4.20 12.60
N SER A 264 -2.25 3.16 11.77
CA SER A 264 -2.99 1.90 11.94
C SER A 264 -2.44 0.99 13.04
N SER A 265 -1.20 1.17 13.46
CA SER A 265 -0.59 0.47 14.60
C SER A 265 0.55 1.30 15.21
N GLY A 266 1.01 0.95 16.42
CA GLY A 266 2.15 1.66 17.03
C GLY A 266 1.87 3.14 17.34
N ALA A 267 0.59 3.50 17.54
CA ALA A 267 0.18 4.82 18.01
C ALA A 267 0.76 5.11 19.41
N SER A 268 0.76 4.10 20.29
CA SER A 268 1.45 4.16 21.57
C SER A 268 2.75 3.36 21.52
N ARG A 269 3.85 3.98 21.97
CA ARG A 269 5.11 3.30 22.29
C ARG A 269 5.18 2.83 23.74
N ARG A 270 4.18 3.14 24.57
CA ARG A 270 4.18 2.70 25.97
C ARG A 270 3.95 1.20 26.00
N PRO A 271 4.89 0.41 26.57
CA PRO A 271 4.65 -1.01 26.78
C PRO A 271 3.40 -1.16 27.65
N SER A 272 2.50 -2.05 27.24
CA SER A 272 1.33 -2.43 28.07
C SER A 272 1.82 -3.33 29.20
N MET A 273 2.45 -2.73 30.21
CA MET A 273 2.97 -3.42 31.39
C MET A 273 2.84 -2.57 32.64
N ASP A 274 2.91 -3.22 33.80
CA ASP A 274 2.92 -2.56 35.10
C ASP A 274 4.10 -1.57 35.22
N ALA A 275 3.84 -0.42 35.85
CA ALA A 275 4.83 0.66 35.96
C ALA A 275 6.08 0.25 36.75
N ALA A 276 5.94 -0.61 37.78
CA ALA A 276 7.08 -1.10 38.54
C ALA A 276 7.92 -2.10 37.73
N VAL A 277 7.29 -2.89 36.85
CA VAL A 277 7.99 -3.78 35.91
C VAL A 277 8.77 -2.97 34.88
N LEU A 278 8.13 -1.95 34.28
CA LEU A 278 8.80 -1.07 33.31
C LEU A 278 9.99 -0.34 33.94
N LYS A 279 9.84 0.14 35.19
CA LYS A 279 10.93 0.76 35.94
C LYS A 279 12.11 -0.19 36.12
N ARG A 280 11.85 -1.42 36.59
CA ARG A 280 12.92 -2.44 36.75
C ARG A 280 13.62 -2.77 35.44
N LEU A 281 12.90 -2.83 34.32
CA LEU A 281 13.50 -3.07 33.01
C LEU A 281 14.39 -1.91 32.58
N ASN A 282 13.96 -0.67 32.78
CA ASN A 282 14.77 0.51 32.49
C ASN A 282 16.01 0.62 33.41
N ASP A 283 15.98 0.04 34.61
CA ASP A 283 17.13 0.00 35.51
C ASP A 283 18.23 -0.98 35.02
N ILE A 284 17.89 -1.98 34.20
CA ILE A 284 18.83 -3.04 33.76
C ILE A 284 19.11 -3.06 32.26
N ALA A 285 18.29 -2.40 31.44
CA ALA A 285 18.42 -2.34 29.99
C ALA A 285 18.73 -0.91 29.54
N THR A 286 19.57 -0.80 28.50
CA THR A 286 19.91 0.49 27.90
C THR A 286 18.74 1.10 27.12
N GLU A 287 17.87 0.26 26.56
CA GLU A 287 16.67 0.68 25.83
C GLU A 287 15.58 -0.39 25.96
N VAL A 288 14.35 0.04 26.31
CA VAL A 288 13.17 -0.83 26.37
C VAL A 288 12.20 -0.41 25.27
N THR A 289 11.97 -1.29 24.30
CA THR A 289 11.08 -1.04 23.16
C THR A 289 9.92 -2.03 23.12
N VAL A 290 8.81 -1.60 22.53
CA VAL A 290 7.67 -2.48 22.26
C VAL A 290 8.00 -3.30 21.02
N ALA A 291 8.16 -4.62 21.20
CA ALA A 291 8.52 -5.54 20.11
C ALA A 291 7.40 -5.74 19.07
N ASN A 292 6.13 -5.57 19.45
CA ASN A 292 4.99 -5.68 18.54
C ASN A 292 4.11 -4.42 18.65
N PRO A 293 4.08 -3.55 17.62
CA PRO A 293 3.28 -2.31 17.64
C PRO A 293 1.76 -2.58 17.63
N GLY A 294 1.35 -3.84 17.57
CA GLY A 294 -0.04 -4.27 17.52
C GLY A 294 -0.58 -4.26 16.10
N PHE A 295 -1.85 -4.59 15.98
CA PHE A 295 -2.59 -4.60 14.72
C PHE A 295 -3.85 -3.76 14.88
N GLY A 296 -4.19 -2.99 13.87
CA GLY A 296 -5.31 -2.07 13.93
C GLY A 296 -5.68 -1.51 12.57
N ALA A 297 -6.74 -0.73 12.56
CA ALA A 297 -7.25 -0.09 11.37
C ALA A 297 -7.75 1.32 11.70
N VAL A 298 -7.47 2.25 10.79
CA VAL A 298 -8.12 3.56 10.77
C VAL A 298 -9.25 3.49 9.76
N ARG A 299 -10.48 3.78 10.19
CA ARG A 299 -11.63 3.89 9.31
C ARG A 299 -11.94 5.35 9.08
N LEU A 300 -11.92 5.76 7.82
CA LEU A 300 -12.41 7.06 7.39
C LEU A 300 -13.77 6.89 6.70
N ARG A 301 -14.76 7.69 7.12
CA ARG A 301 -16.07 7.79 6.47
C ARG A 301 -16.35 9.25 6.17
N LYS A 302 -16.89 9.53 4.99
CA LYS A 302 -17.30 10.87 4.61
C LYS A 302 -18.68 10.83 3.98
N VAL A 303 -19.55 11.72 4.46
CA VAL A 303 -20.78 12.04 3.77
C VAL A 303 -20.42 13.04 2.67
N VAL A 304 -20.82 12.76 1.44
CA VAL A 304 -20.54 13.66 0.30
C VAL A 304 -21.11 15.05 0.60
N GLY A 305 -20.29 16.08 0.36
CA GLY A 305 -20.62 17.47 0.67
C GLY A 305 -20.29 17.89 2.11
N ALA A 306 -20.05 16.95 3.03
CA ALA A 306 -19.50 17.29 4.34
C ALA A 306 -18.06 17.78 4.19
N GLN A 307 -17.63 18.72 5.05
CA GLN A 307 -16.26 19.20 5.01
C GLN A 307 -15.28 18.17 5.59
N GLU A 308 -15.65 17.52 6.69
CA GLU A 308 -14.76 16.66 7.46
C GLU A 308 -15.00 15.17 7.23
N TRP A 309 -13.93 14.38 7.43
CA TRP A 309 -14.02 12.93 7.54
C TRP A 309 -14.32 12.53 8.99
N THR A 310 -15.28 11.63 9.18
CA THR A 310 -15.41 10.89 10.44
C THR A 310 -14.31 9.84 10.50
N ARG A 311 -13.55 9.82 11.61
CA ARG A 311 -12.52 8.80 11.86
C ARG A 311 -12.90 7.91 13.04
N GLU A 312 -12.58 6.63 12.93
CA GLU A 312 -12.69 5.65 13.99
C GLU A 312 -11.45 4.75 14.02
N PHE A 313 -11.05 4.32 15.21
CA PHE A 313 -9.87 3.49 15.43
C PHE A 313 -10.27 2.09 15.90
N PHE A 314 -9.59 1.09 15.36
CA PHE A 314 -9.72 -0.31 15.74
C PHE A 314 -8.37 -0.86 16.16
N GLY A 315 -8.35 -1.69 17.21
CA GLY A 315 -7.12 -2.32 17.68
C GLY A 315 -6.07 -1.29 18.13
N ALA A 316 -4.85 -1.42 17.62
CA ALA A 316 -3.71 -0.56 17.97
C ALA A 316 -3.64 0.77 17.19
N ALA A 317 -4.67 1.10 16.41
CA ALA A 317 -4.74 2.34 15.66
C ALA A 317 -4.99 3.55 16.56
N GLY A 318 -4.56 4.73 16.12
CA GLY A 318 -4.76 5.97 16.85
C GLY A 318 -4.21 7.19 16.12
N ASP A 319 -4.16 8.31 16.83
CA ASP A 319 -3.47 9.52 16.40
C ASP A 319 -1.95 9.28 16.31
N LEU A 320 -1.28 9.97 15.37
CA LEU A 320 0.15 9.79 15.06
C LEU A 320 1.11 10.44 16.06
#